data_AF-A0A2V9U9U6-F1
#
_entry.id   AF-A0A2V9U9U6-F1
#
_cell.length_a   1.000
_cell.length_b   1.000
_cell.length_c   1.000
_cell.angle_alpha   90.00
_cell.angle_beta   90.00
_cell.angle_gamma   90.00
#
_symmetry.space_group_name_H-M   'P 1'
#
loop_
_entity.id
_entity.type
_entity.pdbx_description
1 polymer ?
#
loop_
_entity_poly.entity_id
_entity_poly.type
_entity_poly.pdbx_seq_one_letter_code
_entity_poly.pdbx_strand_id
1 'polypeptide(L)'
;MGVQPAQQTEVDALIGRLLALKDARSRKQLVAQHPQAEWAQIVRLLTERVWQEVRVDTHRAERSADIAIEVAEVLGDRTSLARSLRAKANAQYALDHHATAIELHEQAAALFEAVDDQAELARTLSGSIQPLLLLGRCDQALAAGERARKIFLEEGN
;
A
#
# COMPACT_ATOMS: atom_id res chain seq x y z
N MET A 1 11.15 -17.87 12.60
CA MET A 1 12.17 -18.26 11.61
C MET A 1 12.83 -16.98 11.13
N GLY A 2 14.06 -16.71 11.56
CA GLY A 2 14.77 -15.48 11.20
C GLY A 2 15.24 -15.55 9.75
N VAL A 3 14.94 -14.51 8.97
CA VAL A 3 15.45 -14.32 7.61
C VAL A 3 16.97 -14.38 7.65
N GLN A 4 17.60 -15.10 6.73
CA GLN A 4 19.06 -15.22 6.70
C GLN A 4 19.66 -13.84 6.37
N PRO A 5 20.78 -13.45 7.02
CA PRO A 5 21.37 -12.11 6.81
C PRO A 5 21.74 -11.81 5.35
N ALA A 6 22.02 -12.83 4.54
CA ALA A 6 22.22 -12.69 3.10
C ALA A 6 20.94 -12.28 2.33
N GLN A 7 19.78 -12.85 2.69
CA GLN A 7 18.48 -12.53 2.07
C GLN A 7 18.03 -11.11 2.43
N GLN A 8 18.22 -10.71 3.69
CA GLN A 8 17.94 -9.34 4.12
C GLN A 8 18.79 -8.32 3.33
N THR A 9 20.06 -8.65 3.08
CA THR A 9 20.97 -7.81 2.28
C THR A 9 20.50 -7.68 0.81
N GLU A 10 19.97 -8.75 0.22
CA GLU A 10 19.43 -8.74 -1.15
C GLU A 10 18.16 -7.89 -1.26
N VAL A 11 17.23 -8.04 -0.32
CA VAL A 11 15.99 -7.24 -0.25
C VAL A 11 16.30 -5.75 -0.16
N ASP A 12 17.20 -5.37 0.73
CA ASP A 12 17.60 -3.96 0.91
C ASP A 12 18.29 -3.41 -0.35
N ALA A 13 19.12 -4.21 -1.02
CA ALA A 13 19.78 -3.83 -2.27
C ALA A 13 18.77 -3.63 -3.42
N LEU A 14 17.77 -4.51 -3.55
CA LEU A 14 16.72 -4.37 -4.57
C LEU A 14 15.84 -3.14 -4.33
N ILE A 15 15.48 -2.84 -3.08
CA ILE A 15 14.77 -1.62 -2.73
C ILE A 15 15.60 -0.38 -3.12
N GLY A 16 16.89 -0.36 -2.79
CA GLY A 16 17.80 0.73 -3.17
C GLY A 16 17.86 0.94 -4.69
N ARG A 17 17.94 -0.15 -5.47
CA ARG A 17 17.95 -0.10 -6.94
C ARG A 17 16.62 0.41 -7.49
N LEU A 18 15.49 -0.07 -6.99
CA LEU A 18 14.16 0.42 -7.40
C LEU A 18 14.02 1.92 -7.16
N LEU A 19 14.43 2.41 -5.99
CA LEU A 19 14.37 3.83 -5.64
C LEU A 19 15.30 4.69 -6.49
N ALA A 20 16.46 4.17 -6.89
CA ALA A 20 17.42 4.88 -7.75
C ALA A 20 16.95 5.01 -9.21
N LEU A 21 16.16 4.06 -9.71
CA LEU A 21 15.64 4.09 -11.08
C LEU A 21 14.61 5.20 -11.26
N LYS A 22 14.75 5.96 -12.36
CA LYS A 22 13.93 7.16 -12.62
C LYS A 22 12.61 6.85 -13.31
N ASP A 23 12.54 5.76 -14.07
CA ASP A 23 11.39 5.41 -14.90
C ASP A 23 10.81 4.03 -14.56
N ALA A 24 9.51 3.88 -14.83
CA ALA A 24 8.78 2.66 -14.56
C ALA A 24 9.28 1.48 -15.41
N ARG A 25 9.67 1.71 -16.66
CA ARG A 25 10.11 0.63 -17.57
C ARG A 25 11.35 -0.07 -17.03
N SER A 26 12.34 0.68 -16.55
CA SER A 26 13.54 0.12 -15.94
C SER A 26 13.23 -0.66 -14.67
N ARG A 27 12.27 -0.21 -13.86
CA ARG A 27 11.83 -0.94 -12.65
C ARG A 27 11.12 -2.24 -13.02
N LYS A 28 10.22 -2.22 -14.00
CA LYS A 28 9.54 -3.41 -14.52
C LYS A 28 10.54 -4.43 -15.09
N GLN A 29 11.56 -3.95 -15.81
CA GLN A 29 12.65 -4.79 -16.30
C GLN A 29 13.48 -5.40 -15.16
N LEU A 30 13.77 -4.62 -14.11
CA LEU A 30 14.46 -5.13 -12.92
C LEU A 30 13.67 -6.26 -12.27
N VAL A 31 12.35 -6.10 -12.11
CA VAL A 31 11.48 -7.14 -11.56
C VAL A 31 11.55 -8.42 -12.39
N ALA A 32 11.44 -8.29 -13.72
CA ALA A 32 11.51 -9.43 -14.64
C ALA A 32 12.87 -10.15 -14.63
N GLN A 33 13.97 -9.44 -14.33
CA GLN A 33 15.33 -10.01 -14.25
C GLN A 33 15.61 -10.76 -12.94
N HIS A 34 14.81 -10.54 -11.90
CA HIS A 34 14.99 -11.15 -10.59
C HIS A 34 13.72 -11.92 -10.15
N PRO A 35 13.31 -12.99 -10.87
CA PRO A 35 12.06 -13.71 -10.58
C PRO A 35 12.07 -14.46 -9.23
N GLN A 36 13.25 -14.71 -8.66
CA GLN A 36 13.40 -15.44 -7.39
C GLN A 36 13.45 -14.51 -6.16
N ALA A 37 13.37 -13.19 -6.35
CA ALA A 37 13.42 -12.25 -5.24
C ALA A 37 12.11 -12.27 -4.43
N GLU A 38 12.20 -11.94 -3.14
CA GLU A 38 11.06 -11.87 -2.22
C GLU A 38 10.23 -10.58 -2.45
N TRP A 39 9.60 -10.48 -3.61
CA TRP A 39 8.93 -9.25 -4.03
C TRP A 39 7.76 -8.83 -3.13
N ALA A 40 7.03 -9.80 -2.56
CA ALA A 40 5.98 -9.49 -1.58
C ALA A 40 6.56 -8.81 -0.32
N GLN A 41 7.75 -9.22 0.13
CA GLN A 41 8.45 -8.56 1.23
C GLN A 41 8.93 -7.17 0.82
N ILE A 42 9.48 -7.03 -0.39
CA ILE A 42 9.94 -5.74 -0.93
C ILE A 42 8.77 -4.74 -1.02
N VAL A 43 7.62 -5.16 -1.56
CA VAL A 43 6.40 -4.33 -1.61
C VAL A 43 5.96 -3.96 -0.20
N ARG A 44 5.89 -4.91 0.73
CA ARG A 44 5.53 -4.63 2.12
C ARG A 44 6.44 -3.56 2.72
N LEU A 45 7.76 -3.70 2.59
CA LEU A 45 8.73 -2.72 3.11
C LEU A 45 8.61 -1.35 2.45
N LEU A 46 8.35 -1.28 1.14
CA LEU A 46 8.07 -0.02 0.45
C LEU A 46 6.81 0.65 1.00
N THR A 47 5.73 -0.11 1.20
CA THR A 47 4.47 0.44 1.74
C THR A 47 4.57 0.87 3.21
N GLU A 48 5.39 0.19 4.01
CA GLU A 48 5.67 0.58 5.40
C GLU A 48 6.48 1.88 5.48
N ARG A 49 7.42 2.08 4.55
CA ARG A 49 8.20 3.32 4.45
C ARG A 49 7.33 4.53 4.16
N VAL A 50 6.26 4.38 3.36
CA VAL A 50 5.35 5.49 3.04
C VAL A 50 4.94 6.22 4.30
N TRP A 51 4.47 5.52 5.33
CA TRP A 51 4.04 6.12 6.60
C TRP A 51 5.12 6.90 7.34
N GLN A 52 6.37 6.46 7.24
CA GLN A 52 7.52 7.15 7.83
C GLN A 52 7.87 8.39 7.01
N GLU A 53 7.81 8.26 5.68
CA GLU A 53 8.16 9.29 4.72
C GLU A 53 7.15 10.44 4.69
N VAL A 54 5.84 10.18 4.86
CA VAL A 54 4.84 11.27 4.83
C VAL A 54 5.09 12.35 5.88
N ARG A 55 5.76 12.01 6.98
CA ARG A 55 6.13 12.95 8.06
C ARG A 55 7.38 13.77 7.77
N VAL A 56 8.17 13.37 6.77
CA VAL A 56 9.51 13.90 6.50
C VAL A 56 9.58 14.52 5.10
N ASP A 57 9.10 13.80 4.09
CA ASP A 57 9.16 14.15 2.68
C ASP A 57 8.05 13.41 1.93
N THR A 58 6.99 14.15 1.57
CA THR A 58 5.80 13.61 0.90
C THR A 58 6.09 13.14 -0.52
N HIS A 59 7.09 13.70 -1.21
CA HIS A 59 7.50 13.22 -2.53
C HIS A 59 8.16 11.85 -2.48
N ARG A 60 8.91 11.56 -1.40
CA ARG A 60 9.43 10.20 -1.17
C ARG A 60 8.31 9.21 -0.92
N ALA A 61 7.34 9.59 -0.07
CA ALA A 61 6.18 8.76 0.24
C ALA A 61 5.40 8.38 -1.04
N GLU A 62 5.12 9.36 -1.89
CA GLU A 62 4.44 9.13 -3.17
C GLU A 62 5.26 8.22 -4.09
N ARG A 63 6.57 8.48 -4.22
CA ARG A 63 7.48 7.65 -5.02
C ARG A 63 7.55 6.20 -4.53
N SER A 64 7.65 5.98 -3.22
CA SER A 64 7.67 4.64 -2.63
C SER A 64 6.38 3.89 -2.91
N ALA A 65 5.24 4.57 -2.81
CA ALA A 65 3.93 4.00 -3.13
C ALA A 65 3.78 3.65 -4.62
N ASP A 66 4.21 4.54 -5.52
CA ASP A 66 4.17 4.31 -6.97
C ASP A 66 5.06 3.12 -7.38
N ILE A 67 6.27 3.03 -6.83
CA ILE A 67 7.16 1.89 -7.08
C ILE A 67 6.51 0.59 -6.58
N ALA A 68 5.87 0.61 -5.41
CA ALA A 68 5.19 -0.57 -4.87
C ALA A 68 4.04 -1.04 -5.80
N ILE A 69 3.26 -0.10 -6.35
CA ILE A 69 2.20 -0.37 -7.34
C ILE A 69 2.81 -1.00 -8.60
N GLU A 70 3.85 -0.38 -9.17
CA GLU A 70 4.48 -0.89 -10.40
C GLU A 70 5.05 -2.30 -10.24
N VAL A 71 5.66 -2.59 -9.09
CA VAL A 71 6.16 -3.94 -8.78
C VAL A 71 4.99 -4.91 -8.67
N ALA A 72 3.94 -4.57 -7.92
CA ALA A 72 2.77 -5.43 -7.77
C ALA A 72 2.05 -5.71 -9.10
N GLU A 73 1.97 -4.72 -9.99
CA GLU A 73 1.42 -4.87 -11.34
C GLU A 73 2.21 -5.90 -12.17
N VAL A 74 3.54 -5.86 -12.14
CA VAL A 74 4.37 -6.82 -12.89
C VAL A 74 4.19 -8.23 -12.38
N LEU A 75 4.01 -8.39 -11.07
CA LEU A 75 3.83 -9.70 -10.43
C LEU A 75 2.41 -10.25 -10.62
N GLY A 76 1.43 -9.40 -10.94
CA GLY A 76 0.02 -9.77 -10.94
C GLY A 76 -0.52 -10.12 -9.55
N ASP A 77 0.18 -9.71 -8.48
CA ASP A 77 -0.21 -10.00 -7.10
C ASP A 77 -1.22 -8.95 -6.60
N ARG A 78 -2.49 -9.37 -6.52
CA ARG A 78 -3.61 -8.53 -6.10
C ARG A 78 -3.48 -8.05 -4.66
N THR A 79 -2.94 -8.86 -3.75
CA THR A 79 -2.77 -8.47 -2.34
C THR A 79 -1.68 -7.39 -2.22
N SER A 80 -0.56 -7.57 -2.92
CA SER A 80 0.50 -6.56 -2.99
C SER A 80 0.01 -5.26 -3.64
N LEU A 81 -0.82 -5.35 -4.68
CA LEU A 81 -1.40 -4.18 -5.34
C LEU A 81 -2.34 -3.42 -4.39
N ALA A 82 -3.22 -4.13 -3.69
CA ALA A 82 -4.15 -3.55 -2.72
C ALA A 82 -3.40 -2.82 -1.59
N ARG A 83 -2.34 -3.43 -1.03
CA ARG A 83 -1.48 -2.80 -0.01
C ARG A 83 -0.82 -1.52 -0.53
N SER A 84 -0.33 -1.56 -1.77
CA SER A 84 0.33 -0.42 -2.41
C SER A 84 -0.64 0.73 -2.69
N LEU A 85 -1.85 0.44 -3.17
CA LEU A 85 -2.91 1.44 -3.37
C LEU A 85 -3.35 2.07 -2.05
N ARG A 86 -3.54 1.27 -0.99
CA ARG A 86 -3.81 1.81 0.35
C ARG A 86 -2.67 2.72 0.83
N ALA A 87 -1.41 2.31 0.64
CA ALA A 87 -0.28 3.15 1.02
C ALA A 87 -0.28 4.49 0.28
N LYS A 88 -0.53 4.47 -1.05
CA LYS A 88 -0.68 5.69 -1.85
C LYS A 88 -1.84 6.56 -1.36
N ALA A 89 -2.98 5.94 -1.01
CA ALA A 89 -4.13 6.65 -0.45
C ALA A 89 -3.76 7.44 0.82
N ASN A 90 -3.02 6.81 1.74
CA ASN A 90 -2.56 7.47 2.97
C ASN A 90 -1.57 8.61 2.68
N ALA A 91 -0.71 8.47 1.67
CA ALA A 91 0.18 9.55 1.24
C ALA A 91 -0.61 10.74 0.67
N GLN A 92 -1.60 10.48 -0.18
CA GLN A 92 -2.48 11.51 -0.75
C GLN A 92 -3.33 12.19 0.33
N TYR A 93 -3.81 11.43 1.33
CA TYR A 93 -4.50 12.00 2.48
C TYR A 93 -3.63 13.01 3.23
N ALA A 94 -2.37 12.67 3.53
CA ALA A 94 -1.45 13.56 4.22
C ALA A 94 -1.01 14.78 3.38
N LEU A 95 -1.18 14.70 2.06
CA LEU A 95 -0.99 15.80 1.10
C LEU A 95 -2.25 16.67 0.92
N ASP A 96 -3.30 16.44 1.71
CA ASP A 96 -4.60 17.15 1.61
C ASP A 96 -5.39 16.82 0.33
N HIS A 97 -4.95 15.81 -0.44
CA HIS A 97 -5.64 15.34 -1.64
C HIS A 97 -6.73 14.31 -1.31
N HIS A 98 -7.72 14.72 -0.54
CA HIS A 98 -8.71 13.79 0.05
C HIS A 98 -9.55 13.04 -0.97
N ALA A 99 -9.92 13.67 -2.10
CA ALA A 99 -10.71 13.01 -3.14
C ALA A 99 -9.93 11.83 -3.75
N THR A 100 -8.67 12.05 -4.11
CA THR A 100 -7.76 11.02 -4.62
C THR A 100 -7.53 9.92 -3.58
N ALA A 101 -7.38 10.29 -2.30
CA ALA A 101 -7.21 9.32 -1.22
C ALA A 101 -8.42 8.38 -1.12
N ILE A 102 -9.65 8.90 -1.23
CA ILE A 102 -10.87 8.08 -1.21
C ILE A 102 -10.89 7.10 -2.38
N GLU A 103 -10.65 7.56 -3.60
CA GLU A 103 -10.65 6.70 -4.80
C GLU A 103 -9.63 5.56 -4.67
N LEU A 104 -8.44 5.85 -4.14
CA LEU A 104 -7.40 4.85 -3.92
C LEU A 104 -7.76 3.87 -2.79
N HIS A 105 -8.39 4.35 -1.70
CA HIS A 105 -8.90 3.48 -0.65
C HIS A 105 -10.00 2.55 -1.16
N GLU A 106 -10.91 3.04 -2.00
CA GLU A 106 -11.98 2.25 -2.60
C GLU A 106 -11.42 1.15 -3.51
N GLN A 107 -10.43 1.48 -4.36
CA GLN A 107 -9.74 0.49 -5.20
C GLN A 107 -9.02 -0.58 -4.37
N ALA A 108 -8.31 -0.17 -3.31
CA ALA A 108 -7.64 -1.10 -2.40
C ALA A 108 -8.65 -2.01 -1.67
N ALA A 109 -9.75 -1.45 -1.17
CA ALA A 109 -10.80 -2.19 -0.47
C ALA A 109 -11.45 -3.24 -1.39
N ALA A 110 -11.76 -2.87 -2.64
CA ALA A 110 -12.31 -3.81 -3.62
C ALA A 110 -11.36 -4.98 -3.91
N LEU A 111 -10.05 -4.73 -3.96
CA LEU A 111 -9.07 -5.79 -4.15
C LEU A 111 -8.94 -6.69 -2.92
N PHE A 112 -8.90 -6.13 -1.71
CA PHE A 112 -8.85 -6.92 -0.47
C PHE A 112 -10.10 -7.80 -0.31
N GLU A 113 -11.27 -7.27 -0.67
CA GLU A 113 -12.51 -8.04 -0.72
C GLU A 113 -12.45 -9.17 -1.75
N ALA A 114 -11.89 -8.91 -2.95
CA ALA A 114 -11.75 -9.92 -4.00
C ALA A 114 -10.76 -11.04 -3.67
N VAL A 115 -9.82 -10.82 -2.74
CA VAL A 115 -8.86 -11.85 -2.27
C VAL A 115 -9.20 -12.39 -0.88
N ASP A 116 -10.35 -12.00 -0.33
CA ASP A 116 -10.84 -12.39 1.00
C ASP A 116 -9.87 -12.08 2.17
N ASP A 117 -9.11 -10.97 2.07
CA ASP A 117 -8.25 -10.48 3.16
C ASP A 117 -9.04 -9.48 4.01
N GLN A 118 -9.89 -10.00 4.89
CA GLN A 118 -10.80 -9.22 5.73
C GLN A 118 -10.06 -8.27 6.68
N ALA A 119 -8.96 -8.72 7.29
CA ALA A 119 -8.11 -7.91 8.16
C ALA A 119 -7.59 -6.65 7.44
N GLU A 120 -7.05 -6.81 6.23
CA GLU A 120 -6.57 -5.67 5.44
C GLU A 120 -7.71 -4.82 4.87
N LEU A 121 -8.85 -5.41 4.53
CA LEU A 121 -10.06 -4.67 4.16
C LEU A 121 -10.49 -3.73 5.31
N ALA A 122 -10.57 -4.23 6.54
CA ALA A 122 -10.94 -3.43 7.70
C ALA A 122 -9.95 -2.27 7.95
N ARG A 123 -8.64 -2.53 7.84
CA ARG A 123 -7.61 -1.47 7.92
C ARG A 123 -7.77 -0.42 6.82
N THR A 124 -8.13 -0.84 5.61
CA THR A 124 -8.36 0.06 4.47
C THR A 124 -9.58 0.95 4.68
N LEU A 125 -10.69 0.34 5.12
CA LEU A 125 -11.92 1.06 5.45
C LEU A 125 -11.69 2.07 6.56
N SER A 126 -11.00 1.70 7.64
CA SER A 126 -10.62 2.63 8.71
C SER A 126 -9.77 3.80 8.21
N GLY A 127 -8.82 3.55 7.30
CA GLY A 127 -8.00 4.60 6.69
C GLY A 127 -8.81 5.62 5.88
N SER A 128 -9.92 5.20 5.27
CA SER A 128 -10.77 6.07 4.44
C SER A 128 -11.64 7.05 5.24
N ILE A 129 -11.88 6.80 6.53
CA ILE A 129 -12.84 7.57 7.36
C ILE A 129 -12.46 9.05 7.40
N GLN A 130 -11.21 9.37 7.68
CA GLN A 130 -10.78 10.75 7.87
C GLN A 130 -10.84 11.58 6.56
N PRO A 131 -10.35 11.08 5.40
CA PRO A 131 -10.60 11.72 4.11
C PRO A 131 -12.09 11.96 3.81
N LEU A 132 -12.96 10.99 4.12
CA LEU A 132 -14.40 11.11 3.88
C LEU A 132 -15.02 12.24 4.73
N LEU A 133 -14.65 12.31 6.02
CA LEU A 133 -15.14 13.36 6.92
C LEU A 133 -14.70 14.76 6.47
N LEU A 134 -13.45 14.92 6.02
CA LEU A 134 -12.93 16.21 5.57
C LEU A 134 -13.63 16.72 4.29
N LEU A 135 -14.21 15.83 3.49
CA LEU A 135 -15.06 16.19 2.36
C LEU A 135 -16.57 16.21 2.68
N GLY A 136 -16.94 16.15 3.96
CA GLY A 136 -18.33 16.21 4.42
C GLY A 136 -19.15 14.96 4.11
N ARG A 137 -18.51 13.84 3.73
CA ARG A 137 -19.17 12.58 3.36
C ARG A 137 -19.45 11.71 4.59
N CYS A 138 -20.19 12.25 5.55
CA CYS A 138 -20.41 11.64 6.86
C CYS A 138 -21.05 10.24 6.79
N ASP A 139 -22.04 10.05 5.90
CA ASP A 139 -22.73 8.76 5.77
C ASP A 139 -21.78 7.65 5.29
N GLN A 140 -20.89 7.97 4.34
CA GLN A 140 -19.89 7.04 3.85
C GLN A 140 -18.83 6.74 4.92
N ALA A 141 -18.40 7.75 5.68
CA ALA A 141 -17.45 7.58 6.78
C ALA A 141 -18.01 6.66 7.89
N LEU A 142 -19.29 6.85 8.24
CA LEU A 142 -19.98 6.01 9.21
C LEU A 142 -20.07 4.56 8.71
N ALA A 143 -20.50 4.35 7.46
CA ALA A 143 -20.59 3.01 6.87
C ALA A 143 -19.22 2.31 6.83
N ALA A 144 -18.14 3.02 6.47
CA ALA A 144 -16.79 2.48 6.48
C ALA A 144 -16.36 2.06 7.90
N GLY A 145 -16.60 2.91 8.91
CA GLY A 145 -16.28 2.63 10.30
C GLY A 145 -17.08 1.46 10.90
N GLU A 146 -18.38 1.39 10.62
CA GLU A 146 -19.23 0.28 11.07
C GLU A 146 -18.80 -1.05 10.45
N ARG A 147 -18.51 -1.06 9.15
CA ARG A 147 -18.03 -2.24 8.44
C ARG A 147 -16.66 -2.69 8.96
N ALA A 148 -15.71 -1.77 9.12
CA ALA A 148 -14.39 -2.09 9.68
C ALA A 148 -14.50 -2.66 11.09
N ARG A 149 -15.31 -2.04 11.95
CA ARG A 149 -15.55 -2.51 13.33
C ARG A 149 -16.14 -3.92 13.36
N LYS A 150 -17.12 -4.20 12.51
CA LYS A 150 -17.73 -5.53 12.41
C LYS A 150 -16.67 -6.60 12.09
N ILE A 151 -15.82 -6.33 11.10
CA ILE A 151 -14.76 -7.26 10.70
C ILE A 151 -13.78 -7.51 11.85
N PHE A 152 -13.28 -6.46 12.51
CA PHE A 152 -12.34 -6.63 13.63
C PHE A 152 -12.94 -7.47 14.77
N LEU A 153 -14.22 -7.27 15.09
CA LEU A 153 -14.92 -8.08 16.09
C LEU A 153 -15.04 -9.56 15.69
N GLU A 154 -15.28 -9.85 14.42
CA GLU A 154 -15.34 -11.22 13.89
C GLU A 154 -13.96 -11.90 13.91
N GLU A 155 -12.88 -11.14 13.77
CA GLU A 155 -11.50 -11.64 13.85
C GLU A 155 -10.93 -11.73 15.28
N GLY A 156 -11.65 -11.22 16.29
CA GLY A 156 -11.20 -11.20 17.68
C GLY A 156 -10.17 -10.12 18.02
N ASN A 157 -10.13 -9.04 17.24
CA ASN A 157 -9.30 -7.85 17.46
C ASN A 157 -10.11 -6.66 18.02
#